data_AF-A0A920UZQ8-F1
#
_entry.id   AF-A0A920UZQ8-F1
#
_cell.length_a   1.000
_cell.length_b   1.000
_cell.length_c   1.000
_cell.angle_alpha   90.00
_cell.angle_beta   90.00
_cell.angle_gamma   90.00
#
_symmetry.space_group_name_H-M   'P 1'
#
loop_
_entity.id
_entity.type
_entity.pdbx_description
1 polymer ?
#
loop_
_entity_poly.entity_id
_entity_poly.type
_entity_poly.pdbx_seq_one_letter_code
_entity_poly.pdbx_strand_id
1 'polypeptide(L)'
;MLNKNQSLVIHFDAQIDQTNGKMGHSVLRYSENPVACVIDRNHGGHRTRELLNFGPDVPIVSSVAEALPYAPEALLLGMAPGGGQLPEHMFDEMDQAIAGGLSIVNGLHQHLSPRYPTLAPGQWVWDIRQEPKGLGIATAAAAELPNRRLLLVGTDMAIGR
;
A
#
# COMPACT_ATOMS: atom_id res chain seq x y z
N MET A 1 14.24 1.17 2.12
CA MET A 1 12.94 1.78 1.83
C MET A 1 12.56 1.42 0.41
N LEU A 2 11.27 1.24 0.12
CA LEU A 2 10.77 0.57 -1.09
C LEU A 2 11.50 1.05 -2.36
N ASN A 3 12.16 0.12 -3.06
CA ASN A 3 12.82 0.40 -4.33
C ASN A 3 11.89 0.03 -5.50
N LYS A 4 12.08 0.62 -6.68
CA LYS A 4 11.19 0.43 -7.83
C LYS A 4 11.16 -0.99 -8.42
N ASN A 5 12.14 -1.82 -8.10
CA ASN A 5 12.23 -3.19 -8.61
C ASN A 5 11.65 -4.22 -7.63
N GLN A 6 11.32 -3.79 -6.41
CA GLN A 6 10.80 -4.68 -5.38
C GLN A 6 9.42 -5.18 -5.75
N SER A 7 9.28 -6.51 -5.72
CA SER A 7 8.01 -7.18 -5.99
C SER A 7 7.02 -6.96 -4.85
N LEU A 8 5.81 -6.54 -5.19
CA LEU A 8 4.75 -6.23 -4.25
C LEU A 8 3.69 -7.32 -4.21
N VAL A 9 3.10 -7.51 -3.03
CA VAL A 9 1.74 -8.02 -2.87
C VAL A 9 0.85 -6.91 -2.31
N ILE A 10 -0.34 -6.75 -2.86
CA ILE A 10 -1.29 -5.72 -2.41
C ILE A 10 -2.45 -6.39 -1.69
N HIS A 11 -2.68 -6.03 -0.43
CA HIS A 11 -3.76 -6.61 0.38
C HIS A 11 -4.97 -5.68 0.42
N PHE A 12 -6.08 -6.08 -0.20
CA PHE A 12 -7.32 -5.30 -0.27
C PHE A 12 -8.33 -5.62 0.82
N ASP A 13 -8.21 -6.77 1.51
CA ASP A 13 -9.13 -7.15 2.59
C ASP A 13 -10.62 -6.98 2.25
N ALA A 14 -11.09 -7.68 1.20
CA ALA A 14 -12.47 -7.58 0.71
C ALA A 14 -12.87 -6.21 0.14
N GLN A 15 -11.89 -5.35 -0.22
CA GLN A 15 -12.15 -4.01 -0.75
C GLN A 15 -11.75 -3.84 -2.23
N ILE A 16 -11.34 -4.90 -2.94
CA ILE A 16 -10.87 -4.76 -4.32
C ILE A 16 -11.96 -4.25 -5.29
N ASP A 17 -13.21 -4.60 -5.05
CA ASP A 17 -14.39 -4.17 -5.81
C ASP A 17 -15.23 -3.10 -5.08
N GLN A 18 -14.70 -2.55 -3.98
CA GLN A 18 -15.33 -1.53 -3.15
C GLN A 18 -14.64 -0.17 -3.29
N THR A 19 -15.21 0.86 -2.67
CA THR A 19 -14.70 2.25 -2.74
C THR A 19 -13.46 2.51 -1.88
N ASN A 20 -13.15 1.62 -0.93
CA ASN A 20 -12.05 1.83 0.04
C ASN A 20 -10.68 1.29 -0.45
N GLY A 21 -10.62 0.63 -1.61
CA GLY A 21 -9.38 0.07 -2.20
C GLY A 21 -8.49 1.09 -2.93
N LYS A 22 -8.81 2.39 -2.88
CA LYS A 22 -8.22 3.41 -3.78
C LYS A 22 -6.68 3.44 -3.78
N MET A 23 -6.04 3.11 -2.65
CA MET A 23 -4.58 3.09 -2.57
C MET A 23 -4.01 1.94 -3.40
N GLY A 24 -4.52 0.72 -3.17
CA GLY A 24 -4.15 -0.46 -3.93
C GLY A 24 -4.47 -0.30 -5.42
N HIS A 25 -5.63 0.27 -5.76
CA HIS A 25 -5.98 0.59 -7.14
C HIS A 25 -5.00 1.57 -7.79
N SER A 26 -4.57 2.60 -7.05
CA SER A 26 -3.60 3.58 -7.55
C SER A 26 -2.24 2.93 -7.81
N VAL A 27 -1.80 2.03 -6.92
CA VAL A 27 -0.55 1.29 -7.11
C VAL A 27 -0.64 0.34 -8.29
N LEU A 28 -1.73 -0.43 -8.43
CA LEU A 28 -1.96 -1.28 -9.60
C LEU A 28 -1.95 -0.49 -10.92
N ARG A 29 -2.47 0.73 -10.90
CA ARG A 29 -2.62 1.55 -12.10
C ARG A 29 -1.34 2.28 -12.52
N TYR A 30 -0.57 2.78 -11.55
CA TYR A 30 0.48 3.77 -11.82
C TYR A 30 1.87 3.38 -11.32
N SER A 31 2.00 2.40 -10.42
CA SER A 31 3.31 2.01 -9.91
C SER A 31 4.14 1.29 -10.96
N GLU A 32 5.44 1.56 -10.98
CA GLU A 32 6.41 0.80 -11.78
C GLU A 32 6.82 -0.52 -11.10
N ASN A 33 6.55 -0.65 -9.79
CA ASN A 33 6.88 -1.87 -9.06
C ASN A 33 6.14 -3.08 -9.63
N PRO A 34 6.84 -4.22 -9.82
CA PRO A 34 6.17 -5.45 -10.17
C PRO A 34 5.20 -5.86 -9.05
N VAL A 35 4.01 -6.33 -9.43
CA VAL A 35 3.03 -6.89 -8.50
C VAL A 35 2.98 -8.38 -8.75
N ALA A 36 3.37 -9.19 -7.76
CA ALA A 36 3.38 -10.65 -7.87
C ALA A 36 1.97 -11.24 -7.84
N CYS A 37 1.16 -10.75 -6.89
CA CYS A 37 -0.23 -11.14 -6.70
C CYS A 37 -0.97 -10.07 -5.88
N VAL A 38 -2.28 -10.25 -5.76
CA VAL A 38 -3.17 -9.44 -4.93
C VAL A 38 -3.84 -10.34 -3.90
N ILE A 39 -4.02 -9.86 -2.67
CA ILE A 39 -4.78 -10.58 -1.63
C ILE A 39 -6.15 -9.93 -1.50
N ASP A 40 -7.20 -10.70 -1.76
CA ASP A 40 -8.58 -10.35 -1.43
C ASP A 40 -9.39 -11.60 -1.09
N ARG A 41 -9.84 -11.70 0.16
CA ARG A 41 -10.57 -12.86 0.71
C ARG A 41 -11.87 -13.20 -0.01
N ASN A 42 -12.50 -12.25 -0.69
CA ASN A 42 -13.77 -12.48 -1.38
C ASN A 42 -13.57 -12.95 -2.82
N HIS A 43 -12.37 -12.77 -3.38
CA HIS A 43 -12.08 -12.93 -4.79
C HIS A 43 -10.88 -13.86 -5.06
N GLY A 44 -10.46 -14.63 -4.06
CA GLY A 44 -9.40 -15.63 -4.23
C GLY A 44 -9.72 -16.64 -5.34
N GLY A 45 -8.71 -16.96 -6.15
CA GLY A 45 -8.84 -17.85 -7.31
C GLY A 45 -9.14 -17.14 -8.63
N HIS A 46 -9.47 -15.85 -8.60
CA HIS A 46 -9.64 -15.02 -9.79
C HIS A 46 -8.34 -14.32 -10.20
N ARG A 47 -8.38 -13.60 -11.33
CA ARG A 47 -7.32 -12.68 -11.76
C ARG A 47 -7.80 -11.23 -11.70
N THR A 48 -6.87 -10.30 -11.49
CA THR A 48 -7.20 -8.86 -11.40
C THR A 48 -7.93 -8.34 -12.62
N ARG A 49 -7.66 -8.85 -13.83
CA ARG A 49 -8.34 -8.40 -15.06
C ARG A 49 -9.77 -8.90 -15.23
N GLU A 50 -10.20 -9.86 -14.42
CA GLU A 50 -11.61 -10.28 -14.37
C GLU A 50 -12.47 -9.25 -13.62
N LEU A 51 -11.87 -8.50 -12.69
CA LEU A 51 -12.56 -7.50 -11.85
C LEU A 51 -12.25 -6.06 -12.26
N LEU A 52 -11.03 -5.80 -12.72
CA LEU A 52 -10.50 -4.46 -12.98
C LEU A 52 -10.13 -4.30 -14.46
N ASN A 53 -10.53 -3.18 -15.05
CA ASN A 53 -10.17 -2.86 -16.44
C ASN A 53 -8.80 -2.16 -16.59
N PHE A 54 -7.97 -2.17 -15.54
CA PHE A 54 -6.65 -1.52 -15.50
C PHE A 54 -5.60 -2.36 -14.74
N GLY A 55 -4.33 -1.94 -14.81
CA GLY A 55 -3.23 -2.55 -14.06
C GLY A 55 -2.69 -3.86 -14.64
N PRO A 56 -1.73 -4.52 -13.98
CA PRO A 56 -1.23 -5.81 -14.45
C PRO A 56 -2.28 -6.91 -14.28
N ASP A 57 -2.17 -7.98 -15.07
CA ASP A 57 -2.98 -9.19 -14.92
C ASP A 57 -2.26 -10.17 -14.00
N VAL A 58 -2.68 -10.22 -12.73
CA VAL A 58 -2.03 -10.97 -11.65
C VAL A 58 -3.05 -11.81 -10.90
N PRO A 59 -2.66 -12.94 -10.31
CA PRO A 59 -3.57 -13.76 -9.52
C PRO A 59 -4.06 -13.03 -8.28
N ILE A 60 -5.30 -13.31 -7.90
CA ILE A 60 -5.91 -12.91 -6.64
C ILE A 60 -5.93 -14.15 -5.73
N VAL A 61 -5.37 -14.02 -4.54
CA VAL A 61 -5.33 -15.06 -3.51
C VAL A 61 -6.11 -14.62 -2.27
N SER A 62 -6.43 -15.56 -1.39
CA SER A 62 -7.32 -15.29 -0.25
C SER A 62 -6.60 -14.82 1.01
N SER A 63 -5.29 -15.05 1.11
CA SER A 63 -4.50 -14.79 2.32
C SER A 63 -3.02 -14.51 2.01
N VAL A 64 -2.29 -13.99 3.00
CA VAL A 64 -0.82 -13.84 2.94
C VAL A 64 -0.14 -15.19 2.73
N ALA A 65 -0.61 -16.25 3.41
CA ALA A 65 -0.04 -17.59 3.26
C ALA A 65 -0.06 -18.08 1.80
N GLU A 66 -1.15 -17.81 1.07
CA GLU A 66 -1.28 -18.13 -0.36
C GLU A 66 -0.47 -17.17 -1.26
N ALA A 67 -0.15 -15.97 -0.78
CA ALA A 67 0.67 -15.00 -1.51
C ALA A 67 2.18 -15.32 -1.45
N LEU A 68 2.66 -15.89 -0.34
CA LEU A 68 4.09 -16.17 -0.13
C LEU A 68 4.75 -17.01 -1.25
N PRO A 69 4.11 -18.05 -1.81
CA PRO A 69 4.67 -18.81 -2.94
C PRO A 69 4.97 -17.97 -4.20
N TYR A 70 4.34 -16.81 -4.37
CA TYR A 70 4.63 -15.88 -5.47
C TYR A 70 5.87 -15.02 -5.21
N ALA A 71 6.57 -15.24 -4.09
CA ALA A 71 7.77 -14.54 -3.65
C ALA A 71 7.69 -13.00 -3.72
N PRO A 72 6.64 -12.35 -3.17
CA PRO A 72 6.67 -10.91 -2.99
C PRO A 72 7.74 -10.51 -1.96
N GLU A 73 8.25 -9.28 -2.08
CA GLU A 73 9.27 -8.73 -1.17
C GLU A 73 8.66 -7.74 -0.16
N ALA A 74 7.55 -7.10 -0.53
CA ALA A 74 6.81 -6.22 0.37
C ALA A 74 5.30 -6.37 0.21
N LEU A 75 4.58 -6.31 1.33
CA LEU A 75 3.13 -6.21 1.38
C LEU A 75 2.73 -4.73 1.50
N LEU A 76 1.85 -4.29 0.60
CA LEU A 76 1.17 -3.00 0.68
C LEU A 76 -0.25 -3.21 1.22
N LEU A 77 -0.61 -2.46 2.26
CA LEU A 77 -2.00 -2.35 2.69
C LEU A 77 -2.78 -1.51 1.66
N GLY A 78 -3.47 -2.17 0.73
CA GLY A 78 -4.14 -1.53 -0.41
C GLY A 78 -5.49 -0.89 -0.09
N MET A 79 -6.02 -1.10 1.11
CA MET A 79 -7.29 -0.57 1.56
C MET A 79 -7.14 0.48 2.65
N ALA A 80 -8.23 1.15 2.98
CA ALA A 80 -8.33 2.03 4.15
C ALA A 80 -9.74 1.90 4.76
N PRO A 81 -9.90 1.31 5.95
CA PRO A 81 -11.21 1.15 6.57
C PRO A 81 -11.65 2.47 7.22
N GLY A 82 -12.92 2.52 7.61
CA GLY A 82 -13.46 3.65 8.38
C GLY A 82 -12.62 3.92 9.63
N GLY A 83 -12.21 5.18 9.83
CA GLY A 83 -11.36 5.58 10.96
C GLY A 83 -9.85 5.35 10.76
N GLY A 84 -9.43 4.67 9.68
CA GLY A 84 -8.02 4.54 9.31
C GLY A 84 -7.16 3.70 10.26
N GLN A 85 -7.79 2.78 11.01
CA GLN A 85 -7.12 1.78 11.87
C GLN A 85 -7.10 0.44 11.16
N LEU A 86 -6.09 -0.38 11.36
CA LEU A 86 -6.07 -1.75 10.84
C LEU A 86 -7.16 -2.56 11.55
N PRO A 87 -8.04 -3.30 10.83
CA PRO A 87 -9.01 -4.17 11.46
C PRO A 87 -8.34 -5.25 12.31
N GLU A 88 -8.96 -5.65 13.42
CA GLU A 88 -8.36 -6.60 14.38
C GLU A 88 -7.98 -7.93 13.71
N HIS A 89 -8.83 -8.45 12.83
CA HIS A 89 -8.59 -9.70 12.10
C HIS A 89 -7.41 -9.64 11.12
N MET A 90 -6.91 -8.45 10.78
CA MET A 90 -5.78 -8.28 9.88
C MET A 90 -4.42 -8.33 10.59
N PHE A 91 -4.38 -8.27 11.92
CA PHE A 91 -3.09 -8.38 12.62
C PHE A 91 -2.43 -9.74 12.38
N ASP A 92 -3.20 -10.82 12.31
CA ASP A 92 -2.67 -12.16 12.01
C ASP A 92 -2.05 -12.21 10.61
N GLU A 93 -2.67 -11.58 9.61
CA GLU A 93 -2.12 -11.47 8.25
C GLU A 93 -0.81 -10.66 8.24
N MET A 94 -0.72 -9.59 9.04
CA MET A 94 0.50 -8.77 9.14
C MET A 94 1.63 -9.52 9.86
N ASP A 95 1.31 -10.23 10.94
CA ASP A 95 2.27 -11.05 11.67
C ASP A 95 2.81 -12.18 10.77
N GLN A 96 1.93 -12.82 9.98
CA GLN A 96 2.32 -13.81 8.97
C GLN A 96 3.20 -13.22 7.88
N ALA A 97 2.89 -12.01 7.40
CA ALA A 97 3.68 -11.35 6.36
C ALA A 97 5.11 -11.09 6.86
N ILE A 98 5.24 -10.53 8.07
CA ILE A 98 6.54 -10.30 8.70
C ILE A 98 7.28 -11.62 8.92
N ALA A 99 6.63 -12.66 9.44
CA ALA A 99 7.25 -13.97 9.63
C ALA A 99 7.68 -14.62 8.30
N GLY A 100 6.95 -14.37 7.22
CA GLY A 100 7.26 -14.80 5.86
C GLY A 100 8.37 -14.00 5.17
N GLY A 101 8.99 -13.03 5.84
CA GLY A 101 10.10 -12.24 5.31
C GLY A 101 9.69 -10.98 4.54
N LEU A 102 8.40 -10.64 4.48
CA LEU A 102 7.93 -9.44 3.78
C LEU A 102 8.24 -8.17 4.56
N SER A 103 8.52 -7.09 3.85
CA SER A 103 8.42 -5.73 4.41
C SER A 103 6.98 -5.22 4.32
N ILE A 104 6.59 -4.25 5.15
CA ILE A 104 5.23 -3.71 5.15
C ILE A 104 5.23 -2.24 4.73
N VAL A 105 4.38 -1.89 3.76
CA VAL A 105 4.04 -0.51 3.41
C VAL A 105 2.66 -0.20 3.98
N ASN A 106 2.62 0.65 4.99
CA ASN A 106 1.40 1.01 5.71
C ASN A 106 0.95 2.44 5.37
N GLY A 107 -0.21 2.54 4.72
CA GLY A 107 -0.86 3.81 4.39
C GLY A 107 -1.92 4.30 5.37
N LEU A 108 -2.12 3.58 6.48
CA LEU A 108 -3.14 3.88 7.48
C LEU A 108 -2.73 5.03 8.40
N HIS A 109 -3.70 5.61 9.11
CA HIS A 109 -3.41 6.58 10.17
C HIS A 109 -2.76 5.91 11.39
N GLN A 110 -3.12 4.66 11.66
CA GLN A 110 -2.46 3.85 12.68
C GLN A 110 -1.05 3.50 12.25
N HIS A 111 -0.06 3.76 13.11
CA HIS A 111 1.31 3.28 12.90
C HIS A 111 1.43 1.81 13.29
N LEU A 112 2.08 1.02 12.44
CA LEU A 112 2.33 -0.40 12.66
C LEU A 112 3.77 -0.67 13.11
N SER A 113 4.74 0.22 12.81
CA SER A 113 6.13 -0.01 13.21
C SER A 113 6.34 -0.29 14.70
N PRO A 114 5.61 0.31 15.67
CA PRO A 114 5.82 -0.01 17.09
C PRO A 114 5.44 -1.45 17.48
N ARG A 115 4.59 -2.14 16.70
CA ARG A 115 4.22 -3.54 16.93
C ARG A 115 5.36 -4.50 16.61
N TYR A 116 6.26 -4.10 15.70
CA TYR A 116 7.34 -4.94 15.18
C TYR A 116 8.70 -4.37 15.58
N PRO A 117 9.08 -4.41 16.87
CA PRO A 117 10.34 -3.84 17.35
C PRO A 117 11.57 -4.59 16.84
N THR A 118 11.40 -5.85 16.43
CA THR A 118 12.45 -6.71 15.89
C THR A 118 12.02 -7.21 14.52
N LEU A 119 12.87 -6.96 13.52
CA LEU A 119 12.67 -7.37 12.13
C LEU A 119 13.91 -8.12 11.65
N ALA A 120 13.75 -9.04 10.69
CA ALA A 120 14.91 -9.71 10.10
C ALA A 120 15.76 -8.71 9.29
N PRO A 121 17.05 -9.00 9.07
CA PRO A 121 17.91 -8.14 8.26
C PRO A 121 17.30 -7.84 6.88
N GLY A 122 17.15 -6.56 6.56
CA GLY A 122 16.57 -6.10 5.29
C GLY A 122 15.05 -5.90 5.30
N GLN A 123 14.33 -6.40 6.30
CA GLN A 123 12.90 -6.09 6.49
C GLN A 123 12.70 -4.70 7.10
N TRP A 124 11.57 -4.09 6.76
CA TRP A 124 11.16 -2.81 7.31
C TRP A 124 9.63 -2.70 7.36
N VAL A 125 9.13 -1.88 8.28
CA VAL A 125 7.74 -1.42 8.31
C VAL A 125 7.75 0.08 8.06
N TRP A 126 7.13 0.49 6.96
CA TRP A 126 7.06 1.90 6.57
C TRP A 126 5.66 2.45 6.80
N ASP A 127 5.52 3.20 7.89
CA ASP A 127 4.34 4.04 8.15
C ASP A 127 4.43 5.33 7.31
N ILE A 128 3.79 5.35 6.14
CA ILE A 128 3.96 6.46 5.17
C ILE A 128 3.40 7.79 5.68
N ARG A 129 2.49 7.73 6.68
CA ARG A 129 1.86 8.89 7.31
C ARG A 129 2.60 9.40 8.54
N GLN A 130 3.74 8.80 8.88
CA GLN A 130 4.63 9.33 9.91
C GLN A 130 5.12 10.72 9.47
N GLU A 131 4.78 11.74 10.28
CA GLU A 131 5.20 13.11 10.02
C GLU A 131 6.73 13.22 9.92
N PRO A 132 7.27 13.90 8.90
CA PRO A 132 8.69 14.20 8.81
C PRO A 132 9.19 14.99 10.02
N LYS A 133 10.38 14.66 10.51
CA LYS A 133 11.02 15.40 11.61
C LYS A 133 11.56 16.74 11.11
N GLY A 134 11.60 17.74 12.00
CA GLY A 134 12.25 19.03 11.73
C GLY A 134 11.44 19.98 10.84
N LEU A 135 10.12 19.78 10.74
CA LEU A 135 9.24 20.74 10.08
C LEU A 135 9.17 22.06 10.88
N GLY A 136 9.24 23.17 10.16
CA GLY A 136 9.04 24.52 10.69
C GLY A 136 7.88 25.23 9.99
N ILE A 137 7.55 26.44 10.46
CA ILE A 137 6.52 27.27 9.84
C ILE A 137 7.00 27.69 8.43
N ALA A 138 6.12 27.60 7.43
CA ALA A 138 6.44 27.96 6.07
C ALA A 138 6.80 29.46 5.93
N THR A 139 7.87 29.75 5.19
CA THR A 139 8.41 31.12 4.97
C THR A 139 8.24 31.62 3.54
N ALA A 140 7.45 30.91 2.72
CA ALA A 140 7.34 31.13 1.28
C ALA A 140 8.66 31.00 0.49
N ALA A 141 9.70 30.33 1.03
CA ALA A 141 11.00 30.14 0.38
C ALA A 141 10.93 29.54 -1.04
N ALA A 142 9.89 28.76 -1.35
CA ALA A 142 9.67 28.22 -2.69
C ALA A 142 9.38 29.29 -3.75
N ALA A 143 9.00 30.53 -3.36
CA ALA A 143 8.75 31.64 -4.27
C ALA A 143 10.01 32.07 -5.04
N GLU A 144 11.19 31.95 -4.41
CA GLU A 144 12.49 32.34 -4.96
C GLU A 144 13.07 31.32 -5.96
N LEU A 145 12.47 30.13 -6.07
CA LEU A 145 12.98 29.08 -6.94
C LEU A 145 12.65 29.37 -8.42
N PRO A 146 13.60 29.13 -9.35
CA PRO A 146 13.44 29.47 -10.77
C PRO A 146 12.55 28.50 -11.55
N ASN A 147 12.12 27.39 -10.94
CA ASN A 147 11.31 26.37 -11.60
C ASN A 147 9.82 26.75 -11.65
N ARG A 148 9.10 26.27 -12.67
CA ARG A 148 7.64 26.31 -12.70
C ARG A 148 7.06 25.34 -11.67
N ARG A 149 6.02 25.78 -10.95
CA ARG A 149 5.32 24.98 -9.93
C ARG A 149 3.85 24.87 -10.33
N LEU A 150 3.43 23.67 -10.70
CA LEU A 150 2.05 23.38 -11.08
C LEU A 150 1.34 22.72 -9.90
N LEU A 151 0.19 23.25 -9.49
CA LEU A 151 -0.69 22.66 -8.49
C LEU A 151 -1.98 22.24 -9.18
N LEU A 152 -2.30 20.95 -9.13
CA LEU A 152 -3.58 20.44 -9.58
C LEU A 152 -4.62 20.70 -8.49
N VAL A 153 -5.65 21.49 -8.81
CA VAL A 153 -6.79 21.80 -7.93
C VAL A 153 -8.07 21.22 -8.50
N GLY A 154 -9.08 21.00 -7.67
CA GLY A 154 -10.34 20.41 -8.11
C GLY A 154 -11.46 20.65 -7.11
N THR A 155 -12.70 20.46 -7.55
CA THR A 155 -13.91 20.81 -6.82
C THR A 155 -14.28 19.85 -5.70
N ASP A 156 -13.75 18.62 -5.72
CA ASP A 156 -14.02 17.58 -4.73
C ASP A 156 -12.86 16.57 -4.63
N MET A 157 -12.86 15.66 -3.66
CA MET A 157 -11.87 14.59 -3.50
C MET A 157 -12.08 13.43 -4.50
N ALA A 158 -11.02 12.68 -4.78
CA ALA A 158 -11.05 11.47 -5.62
C ALA A 158 -11.58 11.68 -7.07
N ILE A 159 -11.40 12.88 -7.65
CA ILE A 159 -11.81 13.22 -9.03
C ILE A 159 -10.65 13.25 -10.06
N GLY A 160 -9.48 12.71 -9.71
CA GLY A 160 -8.33 12.63 -10.63
C GLY A 160 -7.42 13.87 -10.66
N ARG A 161 -7.31 14.59 -9.53
CA ARG A 161 -6.14 15.45 -9.28
C ARG A 161 -4.88 14.59 -9.14
#